data_AF-A0AAW2XXK7-F1
#
_entry.id   AF-A0AAW2XXK7-F1
#
_cell.length_a   1.000
_cell.length_b   1.000
_cell.length_c   1.000
_cell.angle_alpha   90.00
_cell.angle_beta   90.00
_cell.angle_gamma   90.00
#
_symmetry.space_group_name_H-M   'P 1'
#
loop_
_entity.id
_entity.type
_entity.pdbx_description
1 polymer ?
#
loop_
_entity_poly.entity_id
_entity_poly.type
_entity_poly.pdbx_seq_one_letter_code
_entity_poly.pdbx_strand_id
1 'polypeptide(L)'
;MASITYDIEIPSPIPAAKMYKAVVLDADTLIPKIMPQAIKNVEILEGDGGVGTVKLIHFGEGSQYKTVKHRVDALDTENLTTATALLKNRSIYQAKGGFELSEEKIKEGKEKGMAMFKAIEAYLQANPQA
;
A
#
# COMPACT_ATOMS: atom_id res chain seq x y z
N MET A 1 16.70 17.81 -1.51
CA MET A 1 15.94 16.53 -1.46
C MET A 1 14.94 16.55 -2.59
N ALA A 2 14.94 15.57 -3.49
CA ALA A 2 13.92 15.47 -4.54
C ALA A 2 12.74 14.66 -4.00
N SER A 3 11.54 15.24 -4.00
CA SER A 3 10.29 14.52 -3.72
C SER A 3 9.55 14.31 -5.04
N ILE A 4 9.28 13.06 -5.39
CA ILE A 4 8.48 12.72 -6.57
C ILE A 4 7.06 12.44 -6.08
N THR A 5 6.11 13.23 -6.57
CA THR A 5 4.67 13.04 -6.32
C THR A 5 4.02 12.60 -7.62
N TYR A 6 3.16 11.59 -7.56
CA TYR A 6 2.35 11.16 -8.69
C TYR A 6 0.94 10.81 -8.19
N ASP A 7 -0.05 11.14 -9.00
CA ASP A 7 -1.44 10.77 -8.75
C ASP A 7 -1.80 9.54 -9.61
N ILE A 8 -2.51 8.58 -9.01
CA ILE A 8 -3.05 7.42 -9.71
C ILE A 8 -4.54 7.38 -9.40
N GLU A 9 -5.36 7.45 -10.45
CA GLU A 9 -6.81 7.29 -10.35
C GLU A 9 -7.19 5.93 -10.92
N ILE A 10 -7.87 5.10 -10.12
CA ILE A 10 -8.29 3.76 -10.52
C ILE A 10 -9.80 3.67 -10.34
N PRO A 11 -10.59 3.55 -11.41
CA PRO A 11 -12.02 3.31 -11.28
C PRO A 11 -12.24 1.93 -10.66
N SER A 12 -13.08 1.86 -9.63
CA SER A 12 -13.47 0.64 -8.95
C SER A 12 -14.99 0.54 -8.83
N PRO A 13 -15.59 -0.64 -9.08
CA PRO A 13 -17.01 -0.87 -8.78
C PRO A 13 -17.27 -1.12 -7.29
N ILE A 14 -16.22 -1.23 -6.46
CA ILE A 14 -16.35 -1.42 -5.01
C ILE A 14 -16.61 -0.08 -4.34
N PRO A 15 -17.57 -0.01 -3.37
CA PRO A 15 -17.80 1.23 -2.61
C PRO A 15 -16.52 1.77 -1.96
N ALA A 16 -16.33 3.09 -2.07
CA ALA A 16 -15.16 3.83 -1.57
C ALA A 16 -14.74 3.42 -0.15
N ALA A 17 -15.69 3.42 0.80
CA ALA A 17 -15.43 3.08 2.20
C ALA A 17 -14.91 1.64 2.37
N LYS A 18 -15.44 0.70 1.58
CA LYS A 18 -15.03 -0.71 1.61
C LYS A 18 -13.62 -0.88 1.04
N MET A 19 -13.32 -0.21 -0.07
CA MET A 19 -11.98 -0.22 -0.66
C MET A 19 -10.94 0.44 0.27
N TYR A 20 -11.28 1.59 0.87
CA TYR A 20 -10.41 2.28 1.80
C TYR A 20 -10.02 1.39 2.97
N LYS A 21 -11.02 0.79 3.64
CA LYS A 21 -10.77 -0.13 4.75
C LYS A 21 -9.83 -1.25 4.33
N ALA A 22 -10.08 -1.89 3.19
CA ALA A 22 -9.27 -3.00 2.72
C ALA A 22 -7.83 -2.62 2.34
N VAL A 23 -7.64 -1.46 1.68
CA VAL A 23 -6.32 -1.03 1.18
C VAL A 23 -5.49 -0.31 2.24
N VAL A 24 -6.12 0.40 3.16
CA VAL A 24 -5.42 1.26 4.14
C VAL A 24 -5.34 0.61 5.52
N LEU A 25 -6.43 -0.02 5.97
CA LEU A 25 -6.53 -0.55 7.33
C LEU A 25 -6.20 -2.05 7.37
N ASP A 26 -6.72 -2.83 6.43
CA ASP A 26 -6.65 -4.29 6.48
C ASP A 26 -5.53 -4.89 5.60
N ALA A 27 -4.87 -4.09 4.77
CA ALA A 27 -3.92 -4.56 3.75
C ALA A 27 -2.76 -5.39 4.34
N ASP A 28 -2.29 -5.05 5.54
CA ASP A 28 -1.24 -5.79 6.24
C ASP A 28 -1.61 -7.25 6.51
N THR A 29 -2.91 -7.53 6.61
CA THR A 29 -3.44 -8.88 6.85
C THR A 29 -4.00 -9.53 5.58
N LEU A 30 -4.52 -8.72 4.66
CA LEU A 30 -5.11 -9.20 3.41
C LEU A 30 -4.04 -9.57 2.40
N ILE A 31 -3.05 -8.69 2.14
CA ILE A 31 -2.03 -8.93 1.11
C ILE A 31 -1.26 -10.23 1.36
N PRO A 32 -0.81 -10.57 2.58
CA PRO A 32 -0.14 -11.86 2.81
C PRO A 32 -0.99 -13.09 2.51
N LYS A 33 -2.33 -12.99 2.60
CA LYS A 33 -3.25 -14.08 2.29
C LYS A 33 -3.51 -14.19 0.79
N ILE A 34 -3.69 -13.07 0.11
CA ILE A 34 -4.07 -13.04 -1.32
C ILE A 34 -2.88 -13.05 -2.27
N MET A 35 -1.73 -12.53 -1.83
CA MET A 35 -0.48 -12.45 -2.60
C MET A 35 0.75 -12.77 -1.72
N PRO A 36 0.86 -13.99 -1.17
CA PRO A 36 2.00 -14.40 -0.31
C PRO A 36 3.37 -14.31 -1.00
N GLN A 37 3.40 -14.40 -2.33
CA GLN A 37 4.60 -14.24 -3.14
C GLN A 37 5.13 -12.80 -3.17
N ALA A 38 4.26 -11.81 -2.97
CA ALA A 38 4.62 -10.41 -2.91
C ALA A 38 5.00 -10.01 -1.47
N ILE A 39 4.09 -10.26 -0.52
CA ILE A 39 4.32 -10.00 0.90
C ILE A 39 4.04 -11.29 1.65
N LYS A 40 5.03 -11.77 2.41
CA LYS A 40 4.90 -12.97 3.23
C LYS A 40 4.30 -12.69 4.60
N ASN A 41 4.69 -11.57 5.21
CA ASN A 41 4.25 -11.19 6.55
C ASN A 41 4.38 -9.68 6.75
N VAL A 42 3.58 -9.12 7.66
CA VAL A 42 3.73 -7.75 8.15
C VAL A 42 3.68 -7.78 9.67
N GLU A 43 4.70 -7.22 10.31
CA GLU A 43 4.81 -7.15 11.77
C GLU A 43 4.69 -5.70 12.20
N ILE A 44 3.80 -5.40 13.16
CA ILE A 44 3.78 -4.08 13.80
C ILE A 44 4.84 -4.08 14.89
N LEU A 45 5.89 -3.28 14.71
CA LEU A 45 6.95 -3.09 15.69
C LEU A 45 6.55 -2.09 16.77
N GLU A 46 5.85 -1.03 16.37
CA GLU A 46 5.40 0.07 17.24
C GLU A 46 4.05 0.61 16.72
N GLY A 47 3.15 0.99 17.63
CA GLY A 47 1.84 1.59 17.29
C GLY A 47 0.70 0.59 17.16
N ASP A 48 -0.43 1.06 16.63
CA ASP A 48 -1.72 0.35 16.58
C ASP A 48 -2.29 0.20 15.16
N GLY A 49 -1.53 0.63 14.15
CA GLY A 49 -1.98 0.70 12.75
C GLY A 49 -2.21 2.14 12.26
N GLY A 50 -2.39 3.10 13.16
CA GLY A 50 -2.58 4.52 12.86
C GLY A 50 -1.28 5.31 12.65
N VAL A 51 -1.38 6.64 12.72
CA VAL A 51 -0.23 7.55 12.60
C VAL A 51 0.81 7.26 13.68
N GLY A 52 2.07 7.20 13.28
CA GLY A 52 3.21 6.83 14.13
C GLY A 52 3.56 5.34 14.08
N THR A 53 2.68 4.49 13.56
CA THR A 53 2.91 3.04 13.50
C THR A 53 4.13 2.71 12.64
N VAL A 54 4.99 1.84 13.16
CA VAL A 54 6.15 1.29 12.45
C VAL A 54 5.90 -0.18 12.16
N LYS A 55 5.93 -0.53 10.88
CA LYS A 55 5.69 -1.89 10.36
C LYS A 55 6.99 -2.45 9.78
N LEU A 56 7.28 -3.72 10.03
CA LEU A 56 8.30 -4.49 9.33
C LEU A 56 7.59 -5.42 8.32
N ILE A 57 7.75 -5.11 7.05
CA ILE A 57 7.14 -5.88 5.96
C ILE A 57 8.18 -6.89 5.49
N HIS A 58 7.81 -8.17 5.45
CA HIS A 58 8.60 -9.28 4.93
C HIS A 58 8.11 -9.60 3.53
N PHE A 59 8.97 -9.42 2.53
CA PHE A 59 8.59 -9.73 1.16
C PHE A 59 8.70 -11.24 0.89
N GLY A 60 7.89 -11.72 -0.04
CA GLY A 60 7.97 -13.09 -0.54
C GLY A 60 9.14 -13.30 -1.50
N GLU A 61 9.30 -14.53 -1.98
CA GLU A 61 10.42 -14.95 -2.83
C GLU A 61 10.49 -14.21 -4.18
N GLY A 62 9.41 -13.53 -4.59
CA GLY A 62 9.36 -12.72 -5.80
C GLY A 62 10.00 -11.32 -5.66
N SER A 63 10.53 -10.96 -4.49
CA SER A 63 11.15 -9.65 -4.26
C SER A 63 12.65 -9.73 -4.11
N GLN A 64 13.36 -8.75 -4.71
CA GLN A 64 14.80 -8.56 -4.49
C GLN A 64 15.13 -8.06 -3.07
N TYR A 65 14.14 -7.58 -2.33
CA TYR A 65 14.27 -7.14 -0.96
C TYR A 65 13.75 -8.20 -0.01
N LYS A 66 14.42 -8.41 1.13
CA LYS A 66 13.93 -9.33 2.18
C LYS A 66 12.89 -8.67 3.06
N THR A 67 13.17 -7.47 3.54
CA THR A 67 12.29 -6.71 4.43
C THR A 67 12.36 -5.21 4.16
N VAL A 68 11.33 -4.47 4.59
CA VAL A 68 11.35 -3.01 4.67
C VAL A 68 10.68 -2.55 5.95
N LYS A 69 11.22 -1.51 6.59
CA LYS A 69 10.52 -0.79 7.65
C LYS A 69 9.71 0.34 7.04
N HIS A 70 8.41 0.34 7.29
CA HIS A 70 7.49 1.38 6.86
C HIS A 70 6.94 2.10 8.09
N ARG A 71 6.89 3.43 8.05
CA ARG A 71 6.29 4.25 9.11
C ARG A 71 5.12 5.02 8.54
N VAL A 72 4.01 5.02 9.26
CA VAL A 72 2.81 5.80 8.90
C VAL A 72 2.99 7.21 9.45
N ASP A 73 3.37 8.16 8.62
CA ASP A 73 3.58 9.55 9.07
C ASP A 73 2.28 10.37 9.09
N ALA A 74 1.29 10.01 8.26
CA ALA A 74 -0.03 10.64 8.23
C ALA A 74 -1.07 9.66 7.66
N LEU A 75 -2.29 9.74 8.20
CA LEU A 75 -3.46 9.00 7.73
C LEU A 75 -4.66 9.94 7.77
N ASP A 76 -5.34 10.12 6.63
CA ASP A 76 -6.60 10.85 6.56
C ASP A 76 -7.74 9.84 6.48
N THR A 77 -8.51 9.73 7.55
CA THR A 77 -9.67 8.83 7.67
C THR A 77 -11.00 9.56 7.47
N GLU A 78 -11.01 10.89 7.40
CA GLU A 78 -12.23 11.71 7.44
C GLU A 78 -12.71 12.16 6.04
N ASN A 79 -11.81 12.32 5.08
CA ASN A 79 -12.14 12.81 3.72
C ASN A 79 -12.62 11.73 2.72
N LEU A 80 -13.29 10.67 3.19
CA LEU A 80 -13.73 9.54 2.35
C LEU A 80 -15.08 9.74 1.64
N THR A 81 -15.70 10.91 1.77
CA THR A 81 -17.12 11.14 1.47
C THR A 81 -17.40 11.69 0.08
N THR A 82 -16.39 12.07 -0.72
CA THR A 82 -16.63 12.44 -2.11
C THR A 82 -16.58 11.21 -3.01
N ALA A 83 -17.58 11.07 -3.89
CA ALA A 83 -17.86 9.92 -4.76
C ALA A 83 -16.73 9.51 -5.73
N THR A 84 -15.57 10.15 -5.64
CA THR A 84 -14.31 9.80 -6.27
C THR A 84 -13.30 9.55 -5.16
N ALA A 85 -13.21 8.29 -4.72
CA ALA A 85 -12.22 7.86 -3.73
C ALA A 85 -10.81 7.95 -4.34
N LEU A 86 -10.26 9.16 -4.38
CA LEU A 86 -8.87 9.40 -4.69
C LEU A 86 -8.06 9.01 -3.46
N LEU A 87 -7.61 7.76 -3.42
CA LEU A 87 -6.63 7.31 -2.45
C LEU A 87 -5.30 8.02 -2.73
N LYS A 88 -5.10 9.17 -2.09
CA LYS A 88 -3.81 9.89 -2.16
C LYS A 88 -2.80 9.21 -1.24
N ASN A 89 -2.02 8.29 -1.80
CA ASN A 89 -0.87 7.71 -1.11
C ASN A 89 0.37 8.60 -1.32
N ARG A 90 0.84 9.28 -0.28
CA ARG A 90 2.12 9.99 -0.32
C ARG A 90 3.22 9.09 0.24
N SER A 91 3.96 8.42 -0.64
CA SER A 91 5.15 7.65 -0.27
C SER A 91 6.41 8.51 -0.37
N ILE A 92 7.04 8.83 0.75
CA ILE A 92 8.31 9.56 0.79
C ILE A 92 9.46 8.55 0.88
N TYR A 93 10.18 8.35 -0.22
CA TYR A 93 11.34 7.48 -0.25
C TYR A 93 12.60 8.26 0.15
N GLN A 94 13.14 7.96 1.34
CA GLN A 94 14.45 8.46 1.74
C GLN A 94 15.53 7.44 1.37
N ALA A 95 16.19 7.66 0.24
CA ALA A 95 17.39 6.93 -0.14
C ALA A 95 18.51 7.18 0.90
N LYS A 96 19.06 6.11 1.50
CA LYS A 96 20.38 6.22 2.15
C LYS A 96 21.44 6.44 1.05
N GLY A 97 22.41 7.31 1.34
CA GLY A 97 23.29 7.97 0.36
C GLY A 97 23.82 7.09 -0.77
N GLY A 98 23.81 7.66 -1.99
CA GLY A 98 24.28 7.03 -3.23
C GLY A 98 23.22 6.26 -4.02
N PHE A 99 21.99 6.11 -3.51
CA PHE A 99 20.92 5.43 -4.24
C PHE A 99 20.18 6.41 -5.17
N GLU A 100 20.41 6.27 -6.48
CA GLU A 100 19.58 6.93 -7.50
C GLU A 100 18.24 6.20 -7.64
N LEU A 101 17.16 6.96 -7.41
CA LEU A 101 15.80 6.55 -7.70
C LEU A 101 15.55 6.77 -9.20
N SER A 102 15.75 5.72 -9.99
CA SER A 102 15.50 5.76 -11.44
C SER A 102 13.99 5.78 -11.76
N GLU A 103 13.62 6.33 -12.91
CA GLU A 103 12.25 6.27 -13.43
C GLU A 103 11.73 4.83 -13.54
N GLU A 104 12.61 3.89 -13.85
CA GLU A 104 12.30 2.46 -13.91
C GLU A 104 11.86 1.91 -12.54
N LYS A 105 12.61 2.20 -11.46
CA LYS A 105 12.22 1.79 -10.10
C LYS A 105 10.90 2.41 -9.65
N ILE A 106 10.64 3.65 -10.08
CA ILE A 106 9.36 4.32 -9.83
C ILE A 106 8.23 3.60 -10.58
N LYS A 107 8.43 3.28 -11.85
CA LYS A 107 7.46 2.55 -12.67
C LYS A 107 7.16 1.17 -12.08
N GLU A 108 8.19 0.41 -11.70
CA GLU A 108 8.02 -0.87 -11.03
C GLU A 108 7.22 -0.74 -9.72
N GLY A 109 7.53 0.28 -8.90
CA GLY A 109 6.81 0.54 -7.67
C GLY A 109 5.32 0.80 -7.92
N LYS A 110 5.00 1.57 -8.97
CA LYS A 110 3.62 1.82 -9.40
C LYS A 110 2.93 0.55 -9.87
N GLU A 111 3.57 -0.26 -10.70
CA GLU A 111 3.00 -1.52 -11.21
C GLU A 111 2.74 -2.51 -10.08
N LYS A 112 3.68 -2.64 -9.13
CA LYS A 112 3.51 -3.46 -7.92
C LYS A 112 2.36 -2.94 -7.05
N GLY A 113 2.25 -1.63 -6.86
CA GLY A 113 1.15 -0.98 -6.16
C GLY A 113 -0.22 -1.26 -6.81
N MET A 114 -0.29 -1.11 -8.13
CA MET A 114 -1.50 -1.39 -8.92
C MET A 114 -1.91 -2.86 -8.84
N ALA A 115 -0.94 -3.78 -8.92
CA ALA A 115 -1.20 -5.22 -8.79
C ALA A 115 -1.79 -5.57 -7.42
N MET A 116 -1.25 -4.99 -6.33
CA MET A 116 -1.79 -5.16 -4.99
C MET A 116 -3.21 -4.59 -4.86
N PHE A 117 -3.46 -3.40 -5.39
CA PHE A 117 -4.80 -2.80 -5.41
C PHE A 117 -5.81 -3.70 -6.13
N LYS A 118 -5.46 -4.20 -7.33
CA LYS A 118 -6.34 -5.08 -8.12
C LYS A 118 -6.57 -6.44 -7.45
N ALA A 119 -5.59 -6.97 -6.74
CA ALA A 119 -5.78 -8.20 -5.96
C ALA A 119 -6.78 -8.01 -4.81
N ILE A 120 -6.68 -6.88 -4.09
CA ILE A 120 -7.67 -6.54 -3.04
C ILE A 120 -9.06 -6.36 -3.66
N GLU A 121 -9.17 -5.60 -4.76
CA GLU A 121 -10.44 -5.40 -5.47
C GLU A 121 -11.08 -6.74 -5.86
N ALA A 122 -10.32 -7.64 -6.50
CA ALA A 122 -10.80 -8.96 -6.88
C ALA A 122 -11.23 -9.80 -5.67
N TYR A 123 -10.49 -9.72 -4.56
CA TYR A 123 -10.87 -10.38 -3.31
C TYR A 123 -12.21 -9.87 -2.76
N LEU A 124 -12.42 -8.55 -2.72
CA LEU A 124 -13.67 -7.97 -2.25
C LEU A 124 -14.87 -8.27 -3.18
N GLN A 125 -14.63 -8.38 -4.49
CA GLN A 125 -15.65 -8.80 -5.46
C GLN A 125 -16.06 -10.26 -5.25
N ALA A 126 -15.08 -11.14 -5.05
CA ALA A 126 -15.33 -12.57 -4.81
C ALA A 126 -15.92 -12.84 -3.42
N ASN A 127 -15.75 -11.91 -2.47
CA ASN A 127 -16.20 -12.04 -1.08
C ASN A 127 -17.07 -10.83 -0.67
N PRO A 128 -18.35 -10.77 -1.09
CA PRO A 128 -19.21 -9.60 -0.83
C PRO A 128 -19.43 -9.27 0.65
N GLN A 129 -19.26 -10.27 1.54
CA GLN A 129 -19.42 -10.16 3.00
C GLN A 129 -18.13 -9.74 3.74
N ALA A 130 -16.98 -9.70 3.05
CA ALA A 130 -15.71 -9.24 3.62
C ALA A 130 -15.72 -7.73 3.89
#